data_AF-X5QLB8-F1
#
_entry.id   AF-X5QLB8-F1
#
_cell.length_a   1.000
_cell.length_b   1.000
_cell.length_c   1.000
_cell.angle_alpha   90.00
_cell.angle_beta   90.00
_cell.angle_gamma   90.00
#
_symmetry.space_group_name_H-M   'P 1'
#
loop_
_entity.id
_entity.type
_entity.pdbx_description
1 polymer ?
#
loop_
_entity_poly.entity_id
_entity_poly.type
_entity_poly.pdbx_seq_one_letter_code
_entity_poly.pdbx_strand_id
1 'polypeptide(L)' 'MILSALLLFDALLFRLMASHASEAGGGAAIDDVLARMRLKPTAAAGRSLDQRMAGTRRLLAKQRIAFSLFAAASVVAAFF' A
#
# COMPACT_ATOMS: atom_id res chain seq x y z
N MET A 1 -14.76 2.83 16.59
CA MET A 1 -13.44 2.45 17.17
C MET A 1 -12.62 1.52 16.27
N ILE A 2 -13.23 0.60 15.52
CA ILE A 2 -12.49 -0.35 14.64
C ILE A 2 -11.70 0.37 13.52
N LEU A 3 -12.27 1.39 12.88
CA LEU A 3 -11.61 2.16 11.82
C LEU A 3 -10.33 2.86 12.30
N SER A 4 -10.38 3.51 13.47
CA SER A 4 -9.23 4.20 14.04
C SER A 4 -8.10 3.23 14.42
N ALA A 5 -8.45 2.04 14.91
CA ALA A 5 -7.48 0.99 15.21
C ALA A 5 -6.81 0.45 13.93
N LEU A 6 -7.58 0.26 12.85
CA LEU A 6 -7.05 -0.16 11.54
C LEU A 6 -6.12 0.90 10.94
N LEU A 7 -6.47 2.18 11.01
CA LEU A 7 -5.64 3.29 10.56
C LEU A 7 -4.33 3.39 11.35
N LEU A 8 -4.40 3.25 12.69
CA LEU A 8 -3.22 3.28 13.54
C LEU A 8 -2.30 2.09 13.24
N PHE A 9 -2.89 0.91 13.04
CA PHE A 9 -2.16 -0.29 12.66
C PHE A 9 -1.42 -0.11 11.32
N ASP A 10 -2.11 0.41 10.30
CA ASP A 10 -1.53 0.68 8.98
C ASP A 10 -0.37 1.69 9.07
N ALA A 11 -0.55 2.77 9.83
CA ALA A 11 0.50 3.77 10.05
C ALA A 11 1.75 3.18 10.75
N LEU A 12 1.56 2.24 11.69
CA LEU A 12 2.67 1.56 12.37
C LEU A 12 3.43 0.63 11.42
N LEU A 13 2.75 -0.07 10.51
CA LEU A 13 3.41 -0.90 9.49
C LEU A 13 4.23 -0.05 8.52
N PHE A 14 3.70 1.10 8.08
CA PHE A 14 4.46 2.05 7.24
C PHE A 14 5.67 2.62 7.96
N ARG A 15 5.54 2.96 9.25
CA ARG A 15 6.66 3.44 10.06
C ARG A 15 7.74 2.37 10.24
N LEU A 16 7.34 1.10 10.41
CA LEU A 16 8.26 -0.04 10.49
C LEU A 16 8.99 -0.28 9.15
N MET A 17 8.29 -0.12 8.02
CA MET A 17 8.93 -0.18 6.70
C MET A 17 10.00 0.91 6.55
N ALA A 18 9.65 2.15 6.92
CA ALA A 18 10.52 3.31 6.80
C ALA A 18 11.72 3.29 7.77
N SER A 19 11.67 2.49 8.85
CA SER A 19 12.79 2.35 9.77
C SER A 19 13.89 1.41 9.26
N HIS A 20 13.66 0.70 8.15
CA HIS A 20 14.64 -0.21 7.55
C HIS A 20 15.30 0.45 6.33
N ALA A 21 16.63 0.30 6.22
CA ALA A 21 17.40 0.89 5.13
C ALA A 21 17.14 0.23 3.75
N SER A 22 16.52 -0.95 3.72
CA SER A 22 16.18 -1.66 2.49
C SER A 22 14.74 -2.12 2.49
N GLU A 23 14.11 -2.08 1.31
CA GLU A 23 12.72 -2.54 1.15
C GLU A 23 12.58 -4.04 1.47
N ALA A 24 13.61 -4.84 1.18
CA ALA A 24 13.63 -6.26 1.52
C ALA A 24 13.63 -6.48 3.05
N GLY A 25 14.40 -5.69 3.80
CA GLY A 25 14.46 -5.77 5.26
C GLY A 25 13.17 -5.29 5.94
N GLY A 26 12.61 -4.17 5.47
CA GLY A 26 11.33 -3.67 5.97
C GLY A 26 10.16 -4.61 5.66
N GLY A 27 10.15 -5.19 4.46
CA GLY A 27 9.13 -6.17 4.05
C GLY A 27 9.18 -7.44 4.90
N ALA A 28 10.39 -7.95 5.21
CA ALA A 28 10.57 -9.10 6.08
C ALA A 28 10.09 -8.83 7.53
N ALA A 29 10.33 -7.63 8.05
CA ALA A 29 9.88 -7.23 9.38
C ALA A 29 8.34 -7.12 9.47
N ILE A 30 7.69 -6.57 8.43
CA ILE A 30 6.22 -6.56 8.33
C ILE A 30 5.68 -7.99 8.26
N ASP A 31 6.32 -8.85 7.47
CA ASP A 31 5.89 -10.25 7.33
C ASP A 31 6.02 -11.04 8.65
N ASP A 32 7.05 -10.78 9.47
CA ASP A 32 7.17 -11.35 10.83
C ASP A 32 6.04 -10.87 11.75
N VAL A 33 5.73 -9.57 11.75
CA VAL A 33 4.62 -9.00 12.54
C VAL A 33 3.27 -9.63 12.14
N LEU A 34 3.01 -9.77 10.84
CA LEU A 34 1.78 -10.39 10.34
C LEU A 34 1.70 -11.89 10.61
N ALA A 35 2.84 -12.60 10.58
CA ALA A 35 2.93 -14.00 10.94
C ALA A 35 2.67 -14.23 12.43
N ARG A 36 3.23 -13.38 13.32
CA ARG A 36 2.95 -13.40 14.76
C ARG A 36 1.48 -13.13 15.09
N MET A 37 0.82 -12.29 14.30
CA MET A 37 -0.61 -12.02 14.43
C MET A 37 -1.50 -13.13 13.85
N ARG A 38 -0.91 -14.20 13.29
CA ARG A 38 -1.63 -15.26 12.55
C ARG A 38 -2.51 -14.76 11.41
N LEU A 39 -2.27 -13.54 10.93
CA LEU A 39 -3.01 -12.91 9.84
C LEU A 39 -2.55 -13.41 8.46
N LYS A 40 -1.34 -13.98 8.39
CA LYS A 40 -0.74 -14.52 7.16
C LYS A 40 -0.08 -15.87 7.46
N PRO A 41 -0.47 -16.97 6.81
CA PRO A 41 0.32 -18.20 6.85
C PRO A 41 1.66 -17.92 6.17
N THR A 42 2.76 -18.34 6.80
CA THR A 42 4.11 -18.26 6.22
C THR A 42 4.12 -19.00 4.87
N ALA A 43 4.03 -18.25 3.77
CA ALA A 43 3.99 -18.81 2.43
C ALA A 43 5.39 -19.30 2.03
N ALA A 44 5.51 -20.56 1.64
CA ALA A 44 6.75 -21.27 1.36
C ALA A 44 7.54 -20.78 0.12
N ALA A 45 7.10 -19.74 -0.58
CA ALA A 45 7.85 -19.13 -1.67
C ALA A 45 7.42 -17.67 -1.86
N GLY A 46 8.31 -16.74 -1.53
CA GLY A 46 8.10 -15.31 -1.70
C GLY A 46 8.06 -14.93 -3.17
N ARG A 47 6.86 -14.73 -3.73
CA ARG A 47 6.73 -13.87 -4.92
C ARG A 47 7.18 -12.47 -4.52
N SER A 48 8.09 -11.87 -5.31
CA SER A 48 8.66 -10.56 -4.99
C SER A 48 7.56 -9.51 -4.82
N LEU A 49 7.81 -8.53 -3.96
CA LEU A 49 6.92 -7.40 -3.73
C LEU A 49 6.54 -6.72 -5.05
N ASP A 50 7.48 -6.58 -5.99
CA ASP A 50 7.22 -6.06 -7.34
C ASP A 50 6.17 -6.86 -8.11
N GLN A 51 6.21 -8.19 -8.08
CA GLN A 51 5.20 -9.02 -8.74
C GLN A 51 3.82 -8.85 -8.11
N ARG A 52 3.74 -8.63 -6.79
CA ARG A 52 2.46 -8.43 -6.08
C ARG A 52 1.95 -6.99 -6.27
N MET A 53 2.86 -6.01 -6.27
CA MET A 53 2.57 -4.59 -6.45
C MET A 53 2.28 -4.25 -7.91
N ALA A 54 2.74 -5.00 -8.90
CA ALA A 54 2.42 -4.75 -10.31
C ALA A 54 0.90 -4.73 -10.58
N GLY A 55 0.15 -5.60 -9.92
CA GLY A 55 -1.32 -5.62 -10.00
C GLY A 55 -1.95 -4.37 -9.40
N THR A 56 -1.54 -4.00 -8.18
CA THR A 56 -2.05 -2.82 -7.46
C THR A 56 -1.59 -1.51 -8.10
N ARG A 57 -0.37 -1.45 -8.63
CA ARG A 57 0.23 -0.28 -9.29
C ARG A 57 -0.49 0.02 -10.60
N ARG A 58 -0.94 -1.00 -11.33
CA ARG A 58 -1.80 -0.83 -12.51
C ARG A 58 -3.18 -0.28 -12.13
N LEU A 59 -3.74 -0.69 -10.99
CA LEU A 59 -4.99 -0.15 -10.47
C LEU A 59 -4.83 1.31 -10.01
N LEU A 60 -3.77 1.62 -9.27
CA LEU A 60 -3.44 2.98 -8.83
C LEU A 60 -3.17 3.92 -10.00
N ALA A 61 -2.52 3.44 -11.07
CA ALA A 61 -2.30 4.23 -12.28
C ALA A 61 -3.62 4.58 -12.97
N LYS A 62 -4.56 3.61 -13.08
CA LYS A 62 -5.90 3.88 -13.62
C LYS A 62 -6.66 4.89 -12.78
N GLN A 63 -6.60 4.77 -11.45
CA GLN A 63 -7.28 5.69 -10.55
C GLN A 63 -6.69 7.10 -10.60
N ARG A 64 -5.36 7.22 -10.69
CA ARG A 64 -4.69 8.51 -10.89
C ARG A 64 -5.10 9.17 -12.21
N ILE A 65 -5.15 8.41 -13.31
CA ILE A 65 -5.59 8.94 -14.61
C ILE A 65 -7.04 9.41 -14.53
N ALA A 66 -7.93 8.61 -13.94
CA ALA A 66 -9.33 8.97 -13.76
C ALA A 66 -9.50 10.24 -12.92
N PHE A 67 -8.75 10.35 -11.82
CA PHE A 67 -8.77 11.52 -10.95
C PHE A 67 -8.21 12.77 -11.64
N SER A 68 -7.09 12.65 -12.38
CA SER A 68 -6.54 13.77 -13.14
C SER A 68 -7.48 14.24 -14.24
N LEU A 69 -8.16 13.32 -14.93
CA LEU A 69 -9.15 13.66 -15.95
C LEU A 69 -10.35 14.40 -15.34
N PHE A 70 -10.84 13.91 -14.19
CA PHE A 70 -11.91 14.56 -13.44
C PHE A 70 -11.50 15.98 -13.01
N ALA A 71 -10.32 16.13 -12.41
CA ALA A 71 -9.81 17.43 -11.98
C ALA A 71 -9.65 18.41 -13.15
N ALA A 72 -9.13 17.94 -14.29
CA ALA A 72 -9.02 18.76 -15.50
C ALA A 72 -10.41 19.19 -16.02
N ALA A 73 -11.38 18.27 -16.06
CA ALA A 73 -12.74 18.59 -16.47
C ALA A 73 -13.43 19.58 -15.52
N SER A 74 -13.23 19.44 -14.21
CA SER A 74 -13.74 20.38 -13.21
C SER A 74 -13.12 21.77 -13.34
N VAL A 75 -11.82 21.85 -13.61
CA VAL A 75 -11.13 23.12 -13.88
C VAL A 75 -11.67 23.75 -15.17
N VAL A 76 -11.77 23.00 -16.26
CA VAL A 76 -12.35 23.49 -17.52
C VAL A 76 -13.77 24.01 -17.28
N ALA A 77 -14.62 23.25 -16.61
CA ALA A 77 -15.99 23.66 -16.29
C ALA A 77 -16.10 24.83 -15.30
N ALA A 78 -15.03 25.15 -14.55
CA ALA A 78 -15.00 26.29 -13.64
C ALA A 78 -14.50 27.58 -14.33
N PHE A 79 -13.76 27.46 -15.43
CA PHE A 79 -13.14 28.58 -16.15
C PHE A 79 -13.74 28.85 -17.55
N PHE A 80 -14.59 27.96 -18.06
CA PHE A 80 -15.40 28.12 -19.28
C PHE A 80 -16.88 28.01 -18.92
#